data_AF-A0A3G1AZK3-F1
#
_entry.id   AF-A0A3G1AZK3-F1
#
_cell.length_a   1.000
_cell.length_b   1.000
_cell.length_c   1.000
_cell.angle_alpha   90.00
_cell.angle_beta   90.00
_cell.angle_gamma   90.00
#
_symmetry.space_group_name_H-M   'P 1'
#
loop_
_entity.id
_entity.type
_entity.pdbx_description
1 polymer ?
#
loop_
_entity_poly.entity_id
_entity_poly.type
_entity_poly.pdbx_seq_one_letter_code
_entity_poly.pdbx_strand_id
1 'polypeptide(L)'
;MPLTNQVIILLNEITTQVQNKKALTPQDESLIKEIFNKMLSCGQYYNVEEIESWFENEGTWTHRPTIIRITNMSHYVQSRFDQAPKKLNVIKEPDDCGCH
;
A
#
# COMPACT_ATOMS: atom_id res chain seq x y z
N MET A 1 -10.53 11.46 0.35
CA MET A 1 -10.94 11.46 -1.07
C MET A 1 -11.47 10.07 -1.37
N PRO A 2 -12.62 9.93 -2.06
CA PRO A 2 -13.16 8.62 -2.39
C PRO A 2 -12.19 7.84 -3.27
N LEU A 3 -12.17 6.52 -3.11
CA LEU A 3 -11.34 5.64 -3.94
C LEU A 3 -11.77 5.73 -5.41
N THR A 4 -10.79 5.78 -6.32
CA THR A 4 -11.07 5.75 -7.75
C THR A 4 -11.54 4.35 -8.17
N ASN A 5 -12.31 4.24 -9.26
CA ASN A 5 -12.72 2.95 -9.81
C ASN A 5 -11.54 2.02 -10.08
N GLN A 6 -10.40 2.57 -10.49
CA GLN A 6 -9.20 1.80 -10.77
C GLN A 6 -8.58 1.20 -9.50
N VAL A 7 -8.58 1.94 -8.39
CA VAL A 7 -8.18 1.41 -7.08
C VAL A 7 -9.14 0.30 -6.64
N ILE A 8 -10.45 0.50 -6.77
CA ILE A 8 -11.46 -0.51 -6.41
C ILE A 8 -11.27 -1.83 -7.19
N ILE A 9 -10.99 -1.76 -8.49
CA ILE A 9 -10.71 -2.94 -9.32
C ILE A 9 -9.51 -3.73 -8.77
N LEU A 10 -8.43 -3.03 -8.42
CA LEU A 10 -7.22 -3.67 -7.89
C LEU A 10 -7.43 -4.20 -6.46
N LEU A 11 -8.30 -3.58 -5.65
CA LEU A 11 -8.70 -4.14 -4.36
C LEU A 11 -9.55 -5.42 -4.50
N ASN A 12 -10.44 -5.46 -5.49
CA ASN A 12 -11.18 -6.69 -5.83
C ASN A 12 -10.25 -7.81 -6.29
N GLU A 13 -9.15 -7.47 -6.98
CA GLU A 13 -8.11 -8.42 -7.36
C GLU A 13 -7.48 -9.08 -6.13
N ILE A 14 -7.16 -8.31 -5.08
CA ILE A 14 -6.69 -8.84 -3.78
C ILE A 14 -7.75 -9.80 -3.19
N THR A 15 -9.00 -9.35 -3.12
CA THR A 15 -10.11 -10.14 -2.54
C THR A 15 -10.35 -11.47 -3.27
N THR A 16 -10.09 -11.50 -4.57
CA THR A 16 -10.28 -12.69 -5.42
C THR A 16 -9.11 -13.67 -5.31
N GLN A 17 -7.88 -13.15 -5.25
CA GLN A 17 -6.69 -13.99 -5.21
C GLN A 17 -6.40 -14.53 -3.80
N VAL A 18 -6.64 -13.74 -2.75
CA VAL A 18 -6.42 -14.18 -1.37
C VAL A 18 -7.57 -15.07 -0.90
N GLN A 19 -7.30 -16.37 -0.87
CA GLN A 19 -8.28 -17.38 -0.45
C GLN A 19 -8.50 -17.37 1.07
N ASN A 20 -7.41 -17.31 1.86
CA ASN A 20 -7.50 -17.33 3.32
C ASN A 20 -7.44 -15.92 3.92
N LYS A 21 -8.61 -15.32 4.12
CA LYS A 21 -8.77 -13.97 4.67
C LYS A 21 -8.53 -13.87 6.19
N LYS A 22 -8.32 -15.00 6.88
CA LYS A 22 -8.06 -15.02 8.33
C LYS A 22 -6.57 -15.04 8.66
N ALA A 23 -5.76 -15.64 7.80
CA ALA A 23 -4.31 -15.74 7.99
C ALA A 23 -3.63 -15.63 6.64
N LEU A 24 -2.96 -14.51 6.40
CA LEU A 24 -2.20 -14.26 5.19
C LEU A 24 -0.92 -15.09 5.18
N THR A 25 -0.66 -15.75 4.06
CA THR A 25 0.63 -16.39 3.80
C THR A 25 1.67 -15.37 3.32
N PRO A 26 2.97 -15.70 3.34
CA PRO A 26 3.99 -14.82 2.75
C PRO A 26 3.75 -14.52 1.26
N GLN A 27 3.12 -15.46 0.53
CA GLN A 27 2.74 -15.25 -0.87
C GLN A 27 1.60 -14.23 -1.00
N ASP A 28 0.57 -14.33 -0.16
CA ASP A 28 -0.53 -13.35 -0.12
C ASP A 28 0.02 -11.95 0.20
N GLU A 29 0.91 -11.84 1.19
CA GLU A 29 1.52 -10.55 1.54
C GLU A 29 2.36 -9.97 0.41
N SER A 30 3.09 -10.80 -0.33
CA SER A 30 3.85 -10.37 -1.50
C SER A 30 2.93 -9.84 -2.60
N LEU A 31 1.86 -10.58 -2.89
CA LEU A 31 0.84 -10.19 -3.87
C LEU A 31 0.19 -8.86 -3.50
N ILE A 32 -0.25 -8.71 -2.24
CA ILE A 32 -0.89 -7.49 -1.76
C ILE A 32 0.04 -6.28 -1.92
N LYS A 33 1.33 -6.43 -1.56
CA LYS A 33 2.33 -5.38 -1.73
C LYS A 33 2.57 -5.04 -3.20
N GLU A 34 2.60 -6.03 -4.08
CA GLU A 34 2.76 -5.82 -5.52
C GLU A 34 1.59 -5.02 -6.10
N ILE A 35 0.36 -5.39 -5.74
CA ILE A 35 -0.85 -4.69 -6.18
C ILE A 35 -0.84 -3.23 -5.71
N PHE A 36 -0.48 -2.96 -4.46
CA PHE A 36 -0.34 -1.58 -3.96
C PHE A 36 0.77 -0.80 -4.67
N ASN A 37 1.91 -1.43 -5.00
CA ASN A 37 2.96 -0.78 -5.78
C ASN A 37 2.49 -0.46 -7.20
N LYS A 38 1.72 -1.36 -7.82
CA LYS A 38 1.12 -1.16 -9.14
C LYS A 38 0.15 0.01 -9.15
N MET A 39 -0.71 0.14 -8.13
CA MET A 39 -1.59 1.31 -7.97
C MET A 39 -0.78 2.62 -8.03
N LEU A 40 0.25 2.73 -7.18
CA LEU A 40 1.07 3.95 -7.08
C LEU A 40 1.87 4.22 -8.36
N SER A 41 2.42 3.18 -8.98
CA SER A 41 3.16 3.28 -10.25
C SER A 41 2.27 3.75 -11.41
N CYS A 42 0.97 3.46 -11.36
CA CYS A 42 -0.03 3.97 -12.30
C CYS A 42 -0.56 5.37 -11.93
N GLY A 43 0.02 6.05 -10.93
CA GLY A 43 -0.42 7.35 -10.47
C GLY A 43 -1.72 7.32 -9.65
N GLN A 44 -2.18 6.14 -9.23
CA GLN A 44 -3.38 5.98 -8.42
C GLN A 44 -3.00 6.06 -6.93
N TYR A 45 -3.12 7.26 -6.37
CA TYR A 45 -2.96 7.49 -4.94
C TYR A 45 -4.26 7.17 -4.19
N TYR A 46 -4.12 6.70 -2.96
CA TYR A 46 -5.23 6.32 -2.08
C TYR A 46 -4.99 6.83 -0.66
N ASN A 47 -6.08 7.09 0.08
CA ASN A 47 -5.99 7.30 1.53
C ASN A 47 -6.02 5.93 2.23
N VAL A 48 -5.10 5.72 3.18
CA VAL A 48 -4.99 4.49 3.97
C VAL A 48 -6.29 4.20 4.75
N GLU A 49 -6.94 5.22 5.29
CA GLU A 49 -8.21 5.08 6.02
C GLU A 49 -9.36 4.60 5.11
N GLU A 50 -9.35 5.02 3.83
CA GLU A 50 -10.34 4.59 2.84
C GLU A 50 -10.08 3.14 2.41
N ILE A 51 -8.81 2.70 2.39
CA ILE A 51 -8.47 1.30 2.14
C ILE A 51 -9.02 0.42 3.28
N GLU A 52 -8.77 0.80 4.54
CA GLU A 52 -9.29 0.08 5.70
C GLU A 52 -10.81 0.00 5.65
N SER A 53 -11.46 1.16 5.47
CA SER A 53 -12.92 1.26 5.37
C SER A 53 -13.47 0.40 4.23
N TRP A 54 -12.81 0.36 3.06
CA TRP A 54 -13.24 -0.47 1.95
C TRP A 54 -13.24 -1.96 2.31
N PHE A 55 -12.16 -2.46 2.93
CA PHE A 55 -12.07 -3.86 3.35
C PHE A 55 -13.08 -4.20 4.45
N GLU A 56 -13.33 -3.30 5.40
CA GLU A 56 -14.35 -3.49 6.43
C GLU A 56 -15.78 -3.56 5.86
N ASN A 57 -16.06 -2.83 4.77
CA ASN A 57 -17.41 -2.73 4.19
C ASN A 57 -17.67 -3.69 3.01
N GLU A 58 -16.65 -4.26 2.38
CA GLU A 58 -16.82 -5.18 1.24
C GLU A 58 -17.53 -6.50 1.62
N GLY A 59 -17.43 -6.91 2.89
CA GLY A 59 -18.25 -7.97 3.48
C GLY A 59 -17.63 -9.37 3.47
N THR A 60 -16.57 -9.63 2.69
CA THR A 60 -15.87 -10.94 2.73
C THR A 60 -14.70 -10.96 3.71
N TRP A 61 -14.13 -9.79 4.01
CA TRP A 61 -13.07 -9.63 5.00
C TRP A 61 -13.68 -9.41 6.38
N THR A 62 -13.78 -10.49 7.15
CA THR A 62 -14.40 -10.47 8.49
C THR A 62 -13.37 -10.50 9.63
N HIS A 63 -12.11 -10.80 9.33
CA HIS A 63 -11.05 -10.90 10.33
C HIS A 63 -10.29 -9.57 10.44
N ARG A 64 -10.70 -8.74 11.41
CA ARG A 64 -10.14 -7.40 11.64
C ARG A 64 -8.60 -7.34 11.73
N PRO A 65 -7.89 -8.27 12.40
CA PRO A 65 -6.43 -8.27 12.40
C PRO A 65 -5.82 -8.40 10.99
N THR A 66 -6.47 -9.15 10.10
CA THR A 66 -6.02 -9.25 8.70
C THR A 66 -6.21 -7.93 7.98
N ILE A 67 -7.36 -7.26 8.16
CA ILE A 67 -7.64 -5.95 7.56
C ILE A 67 -6.57 -4.94 7.98
N ILE A 68 -6.33 -4.82 9.29
CA ILE A 68 -5.29 -3.94 9.85
C ILE A 68 -3.91 -4.26 9.24
N ARG A 69 -3.58 -5.54 9.04
CA ARG A 69 -2.32 -5.95 8.41
C ARG A 69 -2.23 -5.49 6.95
N ILE A 70 -3.31 -5.58 6.19
CA ILE A 70 -3.39 -5.09 4.81
C ILE A 70 -3.22 -3.57 4.77
N THR A 71 -3.92 -2.84 5.64
CA THR A 71 -3.81 -1.39 5.81
C THR A 71 -2.37 -0.97 6.16
N ASN A 72 -1.70 -1.69 7.06
CA ASN A 72 -0.30 -1.42 7.39
C ASN A 72 0.63 -1.65 6.19
N MET A 73 0.36 -2.68 5.36
CA MET A 73 1.13 -2.91 4.14
C MET A 73 0.92 -1.79 3.12
N SER A 74 -0.31 -1.30 2.94
CA SER A 74 -0.60 -0.20 2.02
C SER A 74 0.13 1.07 2.43
N HIS A 75 0.09 1.41 3.72
CA HIS A 75 0.80 2.56 4.28
C HIS A 75 2.33 2.43 4.11
N TYR A 76 2.88 1.25 4.38
CA TYR A 76 4.31 0.98 4.19
C TYR A 76 4.72 1.15 2.73
N VAL A 77 3.95 0.59 1.79
CA VAL A 77 4.23 0.70 0.34
C VAL A 77 4.16 2.15 -0.11
N GLN A 78 3.15 2.91 0.30
CA GLN A 78 3.02 4.32 -0.01
C GLN A 78 4.19 5.16 0.52
N SER A 79 4.56 4.95 1.79
CA SER A 79 5.71 5.62 2.42
C SER A 79 7.02 5.35 1.67
N ARG A 80 7.23 4.09 1.24
CA ARG A 80 8.43 3.69 0.50
C ARG A 80 8.44 4.27 -0.92
N PHE A 81 7.29 4.32 -1.58
CA PHE A 81 7.15 4.89 -2.91
C PHE A 81 7.43 6.40 -2.91
N ASP A 82 6.95 7.16 -1.90
CA ASP A 82 7.22 8.60 -1.77
C ASP A 82 8.70 8.90 -1.47
N GLN A 83 9.36 8.01 -0.72
CA GLN A 83 10.79 8.13 -0.40
C GLN A 83 11.71 7.72 -1.55
N ALA A 84 11.25 6.85 -2.46
CA ALA A 84 12.06 6.36 -3.59
C ALA A 84 12.62 7.48 -4.50
N PRO A 85 11.84 8.49 -4.94
CA PRO A 85 12.38 9.61 -5.70
C PRO A 85 13.27 10.53 -4.85
N LYS A 86 13.00 10.68 -3.54
CA LYS A 86 13.80 11.53 -2.63
C LYS A 86 15.21 10.96 -2.40
N LYS A 87 15.39 9.64 -2.45
CA LYS A 87 16.71 8.99 -2.28
C LYS A 87 17.66 9.19 -3.45
N LEU A 88 17.16 9.51 -4.65
CA LEU A 88 18.00 9.78 -5.82
C LEU A 88 18.55 11.21 -5.86
N ASN A 89 17.96 12.14 -5.08
CA ASN A 89 18.39 13.54 -5.01
C ASN A 89 19.35 13.85 -3.85
N VAL A 90 19.68 12.88 -2.97
CA VAL A 90 20.59 13.08 -1.82
C VAL A 90 22.05 12.73 -2.16
N ILE A 91 22.43 12.80 -3.44
CA ILE A 91 23.84 12.79 -3.85
C ILE A 91 24.01 13.77 -5.00
N LYS A 92 24.03 15.07 -4.69
CA LYS A 92 24.69 16.12 -5.51
C LYS A 92 24.73 17.45 -4.77
N GLU A 93 25.32 17.49 -3.58
CA GLU A 93 25.85 18.74 -3.03
C GLU A 93 27.22 18.44 -2.39
N PRO A 94 28.33 18.96 -2.94
CA PRO A 94 29.61 19.03 -2.24
C PRO A 94 29.66 20.32 -1.44
N ASP A 95 28.89 20.44 -0.36
CA ASP A 95 28.96 21.60 0.52
C ASP A 95 29.34 21.18 1.94
N ASP A 96 30.65 21.22 2.16
CA ASP A 96 31.31 21.93 3.26
C ASP A 96 30.37 22.30 4.43
N CYS A 97 30.12 21.33 5.32
CA CYS A 97 29.57 21.64 6.63
C CYS A 97 30.70 21.54 7.64
N GLY A 98 31.43 22.65 7.78
CA GLY A 98 32.41 22.87 8.83
C GLY A 98 31.76 22.77 10.20
N CYS A 99 32.24 21.83 11.02
CA CYS A 99 31.98 21.82 12.44
C CYS A 99 32.64 23.07 13.07
N HIS A 100 31.84 23.90 13.75
CA HIS A 100 32.32 24.83 14.77
C HIS A 100 31.73 24.43 16.12
#